data_AF-A0A7T4F057-F1
#
_entry.id   AF-A0A7T4F057-F1
#
_cell.length_a   1.000
_cell.length_b   1.000
_cell.length_c   1.000
_cell.angle_alpha   90.00
_cell.angle_beta   90.00
_cell.angle_gamma   90.00
#
_symmetry.space_group_name_H-M   'P 1'
#
loop_
_entity.id
_entity.type
_entity.pdbx_description
1 polymer ?
#
loop_
_entity_poly.entity_id
_entity_poly.type
_entity_poly.pdbx_seq_one_letter_code
_entity_poly.pdbx_strand_id
1 'polypeptide(L)'
;MNNKEKTRKMVTVAMLGAITMVLGFTPMGYIPLGLINITTMHIPVIIAAILEGPIVGGLVGFIFGLSSIANAMLRPGPISFVFYNPIISVLPRILIGIFAGLTFKGLKDKNNEKIRKISLILWTILTGFLIYLVFYNLTHQAKIYQIVISIVITIIAICMLYLTYKNKNSNLSVAIASFVGTMTNTLFVMGFIYLFYAEKYVRALGISVEAARSTIFGAIITNGLPEAIMSIVLVSAIVKAVRR
;
A
#
# COMPACT_ATOMS: atom_id res chain seq x y z
N MET A 1 24.89 10.23 14.81
CA MET A 1 23.64 9.80 15.50
C MET A 1 23.88 9.79 17.00
N ASN A 2 23.19 10.65 17.74
CA ASN A 2 23.24 10.67 19.21
C ASN A 2 22.54 9.41 19.77
N ASN A 3 22.94 8.92 20.94
CA ASN A 3 22.29 7.82 21.66
C ASN A 3 20.77 7.99 21.77
N LYS A 4 20.27 9.20 22.03
CA LYS A 4 18.82 9.48 22.05
C LYS A 4 18.13 9.18 20.71
N GLU A 5 18.79 9.48 19.59
CA GLU A 5 18.26 9.23 18.24
C GLU A 5 18.27 7.73 17.91
N LYS A 6 19.32 7.00 18.34
CA LYS A 6 19.40 5.54 18.22
C LYS A 6 18.27 4.86 18.98
N THR A 7 18.06 5.25 20.24
CA THR A 7 16.98 4.73 21.08
C THR A 7 15.62 5.02 20.45
N ARG A 8 15.37 6.24 19.98
CA ARG A 8 14.11 6.60 19.32
C ARG A 8 13.84 5.72 18.10
N LYS A 9 14.82 5.56 17.19
CA LYS A 9 14.66 4.71 16.00
C LYS A 9 14.40 3.25 16.36
N MET A 10 15.08 2.73 17.38
CA MET A 10 14.88 1.37 17.87
C MET A 10 13.45 1.18 18.41
N VAL A 11 12.97 2.11 19.24
CA VAL A 11 11.59 2.09 19.77
C VAL A 11 10.58 2.17 18.64
N THR A 12 10.78 3.05 17.65
CA THR A 12 9.89 3.17 16.49
C THR A 12 9.84 1.88 15.67
N VAL A 13 10.98 1.21 15.43
CA VAL A 13 11.02 -0.10 14.75
C VAL A 13 10.24 -1.14 15.54
N ALA A 14 10.46 -1.23 16.85
CA ALA A 14 9.79 -2.20 17.71
C ALA A 14 8.26 -1.96 17.75
N MET A 15 7.84 -0.71 17.95
CA MET A 15 6.42 -0.35 18.05
C MET A 15 5.68 -0.54 16.72
N LEU A 16 6.18 0.03 15.62
CA LEU A 16 5.54 -0.10 14.31
C LEU A 16 5.65 -1.52 13.78
N GLY A 17 6.76 -2.22 14.06
CA GLY A 17 6.91 -3.65 13.75
C GLY A 17 5.89 -4.52 14.47
N ALA A 18 5.67 -4.29 15.77
CA ALA A 18 4.63 -4.98 16.54
C ALA A 18 3.23 -4.70 15.99
N ILE A 19 2.92 -3.43 15.67
CA ILE A 19 1.64 -3.07 15.04
C ILE A 19 1.48 -3.80 13.70
N THR A 20 2.50 -3.86 12.86
CA THR A 20 2.43 -4.60 11.59
C THR A 20 2.22 -6.10 11.81
N MET A 21 2.85 -6.70 12.81
CA MET A 21 2.61 -8.12 13.15
C MET A 21 1.16 -8.33 13.58
N VAL A 22 0.62 -7.48 14.45
CA VAL A 22 -0.79 -7.56 14.89
C VAL A 22 -1.73 -7.42 13.69
N LEU A 23 -1.51 -6.45 12.81
CA LEU A 23 -2.31 -6.28 11.59
C LEU A 23 -2.19 -7.48 10.64
N GLY A 24 -1.02 -8.13 10.58
CA GLY A 24 -0.80 -9.31 9.74
C GLY A 24 -1.43 -10.60 10.28
N PHE A 25 -1.49 -10.77 11.60
CA PHE A 25 -2.10 -11.93 12.25
C PHE A 25 -3.59 -11.74 12.57
N THR A 26 -4.13 -10.53 12.40
CA THR A 26 -5.55 -10.26 12.58
C THR A 26 -6.24 -9.98 11.25
N PRO A 27 -7.54 -10.26 11.11
CA PRO A 27 -8.29 -9.89 9.92
C PRO A 27 -8.34 -8.38 9.66
N MET A 28 -7.93 -7.55 10.64
CA MET A 28 -7.95 -6.09 10.55
C MET A 28 -6.98 -5.52 9.49
N GLY A 29 -5.98 -6.31 9.06
CA GLY A 29 -5.08 -5.95 7.97
C GLY A 29 -5.72 -5.97 6.58
N TYR A 30 -6.95 -6.48 6.46
CA TYR A 30 -7.69 -6.60 5.20
C TYR A 30 -9.07 -5.96 5.34
N ILE A 31 -9.40 -5.05 4.42
CA ILE A 31 -10.76 -4.53 4.26
C ILE A 31 -11.33 -5.22 3.01
N PRO A 32 -12.16 -6.27 3.18
CA PRO A 32 -12.70 -7.01 2.05
C PRO A 32 -13.76 -6.17 1.33
N LEU A 33 -13.42 -5.63 0.17
CA LEU A 33 -14.37 -4.95 -0.73
C LEU A 33 -15.00 -5.93 -1.71
N GLY A 34 -15.01 -7.21 -1.37
CA GLY A 34 -15.75 -8.27 -2.01
C GLY A 34 -15.18 -8.76 -3.34
N LEU A 35 -14.90 -7.89 -4.32
CA LEU A 35 -14.10 -8.24 -5.51
C LEU A 35 -12.60 -8.02 -5.29
N ILE A 36 -12.25 -7.10 -4.37
CA ILE A 36 -10.88 -6.69 -4.08
C ILE A 36 -10.68 -6.63 -2.56
N ASN A 37 -9.50 -7.02 -2.07
CA ASN A 37 -9.15 -6.88 -0.66
C ASN A 37 -8.17 -5.72 -0.54
N ILE A 38 -8.59 -4.64 0.12
CA ILE A 38 -7.67 -3.54 0.42
C ILE A 38 -6.83 -3.94 1.63
N THR A 39 -5.52 -4.02 1.44
CA THR A 39 -4.59 -4.24 2.55
C THR A 39 -4.16 -2.93 3.21
N THR A 40 -4.08 -2.94 4.54
CA THR A 40 -3.57 -1.84 5.37
C THR A 40 -2.22 -2.15 6.01
N MET A 41 -1.72 -3.37 5.81
CA MET A 41 -0.56 -3.91 6.55
C MET A 41 0.78 -3.22 6.24
N HIS A 42 0.93 -2.60 5.07
CA HIS A 42 2.14 -1.85 4.71
C HIS A 42 2.14 -0.41 5.24
N ILE A 43 1.03 0.08 5.78
CA ILE A 43 0.90 1.46 6.27
C ILE A 43 1.92 1.78 7.37
N PRO A 44 2.15 0.93 8.40
CA PRO A 44 3.15 1.23 9.44
C PRO A 44 4.58 1.28 8.87
N VAL A 45 4.89 0.50 7.83
CA VAL A 45 6.19 0.53 7.13
C VAL A 45 6.41 1.89 6.47
N ILE A 46 5.39 2.43 5.79
CA ILE A 46 5.44 3.75 5.16
C ILE A 46 5.57 4.85 6.21
N ILE A 47 4.82 4.76 7.32
CA ILE A 47 4.91 5.73 8.43
C ILE A 47 6.33 5.73 9.01
N ALA A 48 6.89 4.56 9.29
CA ALA A 48 8.27 4.41 9.78
C ALA A 48 9.28 5.06 8.81
N ALA A 49 9.10 4.83 7.50
CA ALA A 49 9.95 5.39 6.47
C ALA A 49 9.90 6.92 6.40
N ILE A 50 8.71 7.52 6.57
CA ILE A 50 8.48 8.97 6.50
C ILE A 50 8.92 9.68 7.78
N LEU A 51 8.78 9.04 8.94
CA LEU A 51 9.15 9.63 10.23
C LEU A 51 10.64 9.50 10.54
N GLU A 52 11.23 8.32 10.32
CA GLU A 52 12.60 8.00 10.76
C GLU A 52 13.58 7.72 9.62
N GLY A 53 13.07 7.60 8.38
CA GLY A 53 13.86 7.46 7.16
C GLY A 53 13.86 6.05 6.54
N PRO A 54 14.49 5.90 5.35
CA PRO A 54 14.40 4.69 4.53
C PRO A 54 14.87 3.40 5.24
N ILE A 55 15.93 3.50 6.06
CA ILE A 55 16.50 2.34 6.76
C ILE A 55 15.52 1.82 7.81
N VAL A 56 14.91 2.72 8.60
CA VAL A 56 13.93 2.35 9.63
C VAL A 56 12.66 1.79 8.98
N GLY A 57 12.21 2.40 7.89
CA GLY A 57 11.14 1.83 7.06
C GLY A 57 11.48 0.42 6.59
N GLY A 58 12.68 0.21 6.03
CA GLY A 58 13.14 -1.10 5.57
C GLY A 58 13.18 -2.16 6.67
N LEU A 59 13.60 -1.79 7.89
CA LEU A 59 13.60 -2.70 9.05
C LEU A 59 12.18 -3.10 9.49
N VAL A 60 11.24 -2.16 9.53
CA VAL A 60 9.82 -2.48 9.79
C VAL A 60 9.25 -3.33 8.66
N GLY A 61 9.64 -3.05 7.41
CA GLY A 61 9.32 -3.86 6.24
C GLY A 61 9.88 -5.30 6.33
N PHE A 62 11.06 -5.47 6.89
CA PHE A 62 11.62 -6.79 7.15
C PHE A 62 10.78 -7.58 8.16
N ILE A 63 10.39 -6.95 9.28
CA ILE A 63 9.48 -7.55 10.27
C ILE A 63 8.15 -7.93 9.61
N PHE A 64 7.60 -7.06 8.76
CA PHE A 64 6.38 -7.37 8.00
C PHE A 64 6.57 -8.55 7.04
N GLY A 65 7.73 -8.64 6.39
CA GLY A 65 8.06 -9.76 5.52
C GLY A 65 8.08 -11.10 6.27
N LEU A 66 8.73 -11.12 7.43
CA LEU A 66 8.77 -12.30 8.30
C LEU A 66 7.38 -12.66 8.82
N SER A 67 6.58 -11.68 9.22
CA SER A 67 5.21 -11.94 9.65
C SER A 67 4.33 -12.46 8.51
N SER A 68 4.59 -12.04 7.26
CA SER A 68 3.91 -12.57 6.07
C SER A 68 4.24 -14.05 5.83
N ILE A 69 5.49 -14.49 6.07
CA ILE A 69 5.86 -15.92 6.00
C ILE A 69 5.16 -16.69 7.12
N ALA A 70 5.26 -16.20 8.35
CA ALA A 70 4.65 -16.83 9.51
C ALA A 70 3.13 -16.97 9.34
N ASN A 71 2.44 -15.93 8.87
CA ASN A 71 1.01 -15.99 8.61
C ASN A 71 0.67 -16.99 7.51
N ALA A 72 1.47 -17.08 6.44
CA ALA A 72 1.27 -18.07 5.38
C ALA A 72 1.38 -19.51 5.90
N MET A 73 2.27 -19.78 6.86
CA MET A 73 2.46 -21.09 7.48
C MET A 73 1.39 -21.43 8.52
N LEU A 74 1.02 -20.46 9.36
CA LEU A 74 0.07 -20.67 10.46
C LEU A 74 -1.39 -20.70 9.99
N ARG A 75 -1.71 -20.04 8.87
CA ARG A 75 -3.05 -19.96 8.29
C ARG A 75 -2.98 -20.21 6.77
N PRO A 76 -2.74 -21.46 6.35
CA PRO A 76 -2.58 -21.78 4.94
C PRO A 76 -3.90 -21.59 4.18
N GLY A 77 -3.86 -20.83 3.10
CA GLY A 77 -4.91 -20.67 2.11
C GLY A 77 -4.43 -21.09 0.72
N PRO A 78 -5.30 -21.02 -0.31
CA PRO A 78 -5.00 -21.56 -1.64
C PRO A 78 -3.74 -20.98 -2.30
N ILE A 79 -3.44 -19.71 -2.02
CA ILE A 79 -2.29 -18.98 -2.59
C ILE A 79 -1.11 -18.81 -1.61
N SER A 80 -1.21 -19.36 -0.38
CA SER A 80 -0.20 -19.14 0.66
C SER A 80 1.18 -19.69 0.30
N PHE A 81 1.25 -20.71 -0.57
CA PHE A 81 2.50 -21.33 -1.02
C PHE A 81 3.48 -20.34 -1.67
N VAL A 82 2.96 -19.28 -2.30
CA VAL A 82 3.74 -18.22 -2.93
C VAL A 82 4.55 -17.45 -1.89
N PHE A 83 3.96 -17.21 -0.73
CA PHE A 83 4.56 -16.38 0.31
C PHE A 83 5.60 -17.12 1.17
N TYR A 84 5.75 -18.44 0.98
CA TYR A 84 6.87 -19.18 1.56
C TYR A 84 8.22 -18.76 0.95
N ASN A 85 8.22 -18.23 -0.27
CA ASN A 85 9.43 -17.70 -0.89
C ASN A 85 9.77 -16.30 -0.30
N PRO A 86 10.91 -16.13 0.40
CA PRO A 86 11.32 -14.84 0.98
C PRO A 86 11.51 -13.73 -0.06
N ILE A 87 11.81 -14.08 -1.32
CA ILE A 87 11.91 -13.10 -2.41
C ILE A 87 10.54 -12.48 -2.69
N ILE A 88 9.44 -13.22 -2.49
CA ILE A 88 8.09 -12.71 -2.73
C ILE A 88 7.51 -12.09 -1.46
N SER A 89 7.81 -12.62 -0.28
CA SER A 89 7.24 -12.15 0.98
C SER A 89 8.06 -11.08 1.71
N VAL A 90 9.38 -11.12 1.68
CA VAL A 90 10.25 -10.22 2.46
C VAL A 90 10.78 -9.08 1.61
N LEU A 91 11.35 -9.38 0.45
CA LEU A 91 12.03 -8.38 -0.38
C LEU A 91 11.12 -7.19 -0.76
N PRO A 92 9.88 -7.39 -1.27
CA PRO A 92 8.99 -6.28 -1.58
C PRO A 92 8.71 -5.41 -0.36
N ARG A 93 8.62 -5.98 0.84
CA ARG A 93 8.25 -5.26 2.06
C ARG A 93 9.39 -4.37 2.56
N ILE A 94 10.62 -4.83 2.46
CA ILE A 94 11.80 -3.98 2.69
C ILE A 94 11.81 -2.82 1.69
N LEU A 95 11.54 -3.12 0.41
CA LEU A 95 11.54 -2.13 -0.66
C LEU A 95 10.47 -1.06 -0.45
N ILE A 96 9.29 -1.37 0.11
CA ILE A 96 8.27 -0.37 0.48
C ILE A 96 8.90 0.73 1.33
N GLY A 97 9.58 0.34 2.40
CA GLY A 97 10.19 1.28 3.35
C GLY A 97 11.31 2.10 2.73
N ILE A 98 12.13 1.46 1.89
CA ILE A 98 13.23 2.14 1.19
C ILE A 98 12.67 3.15 0.20
N PHE A 99 11.80 2.74 -0.72
CA PHE A 99 11.28 3.62 -1.77
C PHE A 99 10.42 4.73 -1.19
N ALA A 100 9.51 4.45 -0.25
CA ALA A 100 8.70 5.48 0.41
C ALA A 100 9.59 6.52 1.12
N GLY A 101 10.61 6.06 1.86
CA GLY A 101 11.53 6.94 2.58
C GLY A 101 12.39 7.79 1.64
N LEU A 102 12.90 7.21 0.56
CA LEU A 102 13.71 7.92 -0.44
C LEU A 102 12.87 8.95 -1.19
N THR A 103 11.66 8.59 -1.60
CA THR A 103 10.71 9.51 -2.23
C THR A 103 10.38 10.66 -1.30
N PHE A 104 10.07 10.40 -0.02
CA PHE A 104 9.78 11.45 0.93
C PHE A 104 10.99 12.38 1.13
N LYS A 105 12.18 11.83 1.36
CA LYS A 105 13.42 12.60 1.56
C LYS A 105 13.74 13.46 0.33
N GLY A 106 13.60 12.91 -0.88
CA GLY A 106 13.88 13.62 -2.12
C GLY A 106 12.85 14.70 -2.50
N LEU A 107 11.65 14.66 -1.91
CA LEU A 107 10.58 15.62 -2.15
C LEU A 107 10.41 16.65 -1.02
N LYS A 108 10.89 16.38 0.18
CA LYS A 108 10.69 17.25 1.35
C LYS A 108 11.23 18.68 1.14
N ASP A 109 12.37 18.80 0.47
CA ASP A 109 13.10 20.08 0.33
C ASP A 109 12.95 20.71 -1.08
N LYS A 110 12.07 20.17 -1.92
CA LYS A 110 11.85 20.64 -3.30
C LYS A 110 10.71 21.66 -3.39
N ASN A 111 10.73 22.47 -4.46
CA ASN A 111 9.71 23.51 -4.71
C ASN A 111 8.28 22.94 -4.68
N ASN A 112 7.48 23.44 -3.72
CA ASN A 112 6.10 23.03 -3.45
C ASN A 112 5.19 23.10 -4.70
N GLU A 113 5.41 24.03 -5.63
CA GLU A 113 4.58 24.16 -6.82
C GLU A 113 4.72 22.98 -7.80
N LYS A 114 5.94 22.44 -7.99
CA LYS A 114 6.14 21.26 -8.85
C LYS A 114 5.52 20.01 -8.23
N ILE A 115 5.70 19.83 -6.93
CA ILE A 115 5.16 18.70 -6.16
C ILE A 115 3.62 18.75 -6.17
N ARG A 116 3.04 19.95 -6.07
CA ARG A 116 1.60 20.17 -6.17
C ARG A 116 1.05 19.77 -7.53
N LYS A 117 1.68 20.18 -8.63
CA LYS A 117 1.27 19.76 -9.98
C LYS A 117 1.28 18.24 -10.13
N ILE A 118 2.36 17.58 -9.68
CA ILE A 118 2.46 16.11 -9.72
C ILE A 118 1.36 15.47 -8.88
N SER A 119 1.11 15.98 -7.67
CA SER A 119 0.07 15.46 -6.79
C SER A 119 -1.34 15.65 -7.36
N LEU A 120 -1.61 16.78 -8.02
CA LEU A 120 -2.89 17.03 -8.71
C LEU A 120 -3.08 16.05 -9.86
N ILE A 121 -2.07 15.85 -10.71
CA ILE A 121 -2.12 14.86 -11.80
C ILE A 121 -2.41 13.48 -11.24
N LEU A 122 -1.70 13.07 -10.18
CA LEU A 122 -1.91 11.80 -9.51
C LEU A 122 -3.36 11.65 -9.01
N TRP A 123 -3.88 12.65 -8.28
CA TRP A 123 -5.24 12.62 -7.76
C TRP A 123 -6.30 12.60 -8.85
N THR A 124 -6.10 13.32 -9.96
CA THR A 124 -7.03 13.30 -11.10
C THR A 124 -7.09 11.91 -11.73
N ILE A 125 -5.93 11.28 -11.96
CA ILE A 125 -5.85 9.91 -12.50
C ILE A 125 -6.54 8.92 -11.57
N LEU A 126 -6.24 8.98 -10.27
CA LEU A 126 -6.83 8.09 -9.26
C LEU A 126 -8.35 8.25 -9.16
N THR A 127 -8.84 9.50 -9.17
CA THR A 127 -10.26 9.79 -9.08
C THR A 127 -11.00 9.32 -10.33
N GLY A 128 -10.45 9.55 -11.53
CA GLY A 128 -11.03 9.06 -12.78
C GLY A 128 -11.13 7.53 -12.82
N PHE A 129 -10.10 6.82 -12.35
CA PHE A 129 -10.13 5.36 -12.24
C PHE A 129 -11.18 4.86 -11.25
N LEU A 130 -11.33 5.51 -10.09
CA LEU A 130 -12.34 5.12 -9.11
C LEU A 130 -13.76 5.33 -9.61
N ILE A 131 -14.01 6.42 -10.35
CA ILE A 131 -15.30 6.65 -11.00
C ILE A 131 -15.60 5.49 -11.97
N TYR A 132 -14.63 5.08 -12.79
CA TYR A 132 -14.77 3.89 -13.64
C TYR A 132 -15.06 2.63 -12.82
N LEU A 133 -14.39 2.43 -11.68
CA LEU A 133 -14.61 1.28 -10.81
C LEU A 133 -16.01 1.26 -10.19
N VAL A 134 -16.56 2.43 -9.83
CA VAL A 134 -17.96 2.57 -9.38
C VAL A 134 -18.92 2.16 -10.50
N PHE A 135 -18.72 2.66 -11.72
CA PHE A 135 -19.55 2.26 -12.88
C PHE A 135 -19.46 0.76 -13.15
N TYR A 136 -18.26 0.19 -13.14
CA TYR A 136 -18.04 -1.23 -13.34
C TYR A 136 -18.80 -2.10 -12.33
N ASN A 137 -18.73 -1.72 -11.04
CA ASN A 137 -19.44 -2.42 -9.95
C ASN A 137 -20.96 -2.32 -10.08
N LEU A 138 -21.49 -1.20 -10.57
CA LEU A 138 -22.92 -1.01 -10.81
C LEU A 138 -23.40 -1.87 -12.00
N THR A 139 -22.65 -1.92 -13.09
CA THR A 139 -23.02 -2.69 -14.30
C THR A 139 -22.97 -4.20 -14.07
N HIS A 140 -22.05 -4.71 -13.25
CA HIS A 140 -21.87 -6.15 -13.00
C HIS A 140 -22.63 -6.67 -11.76
N GLN A 141 -23.58 -5.89 -11.23
CA GLN A 141 -24.35 -6.24 -10.02
C GLN A 141 -23.49 -6.76 -8.86
N ALA A 142 -22.42 -6.01 -8.55
CA ALA A 142 -21.60 -6.27 -7.38
C ALA A 142 -22.45 -6.21 -6.08
N LYS A 143 -21.98 -6.89 -5.03
CA LYS A 143 -22.68 -6.87 -3.73
C LYS A 143 -22.77 -5.43 -3.19
N ILE A 144 -23.87 -5.09 -2.52
CA ILE A 144 -24.18 -3.74 -2.01
C ILE A 144 -23.00 -3.07 -1.27
N TYR A 145 -22.33 -3.81 -0.38
CA TYR A 145 -21.21 -3.24 0.40
C TYR A 145 -20.03 -2.80 -0.49
N GLN A 146 -19.81 -3.45 -1.65
CA GLN A 146 -18.73 -3.11 -2.57
C GLN A 146 -19.02 -1.78 -3.28
N ILE A 147 -20.27 -1.60 -3.72
CA ILE A 147 -20.74 -0.36 -4.35
C ILE A 147 -20.61 0.79 -3.36
N VAL A 148 -21.12 0.63 -2.14
CA VAL A 148 -21.05 1.64 -1.07
C VAL A 148 -19.60 2.04 -0.79
N ILE A 149 -18.68 1.09 -0.61
CA ILE A 149 -17.28 1.42 -0.30
C ILE A 149 -16.58 2.06 -1.51
N SER A 150 -16.81 1.60 -2.73
CA SER A 150 -16.23 2.23 -3.93
C SER A 150 -16.67 3.70 -4.06
N ILE A 151 -17.93 4.01 -3.74
CA ILE A 151 -18.44 5.39 -3.69
C ILE A 151 -17.74 6.18 -2.57
N VAL A 152 -17.63 5.61 -1.36
CA VAL A 152 -16.96 6.27 -0.22
C VAL A 152 -15.49 6.59 -0.55
N ILE A 153 -14.74 5.63 -1.11
CA ILE A 153 -13.34 5.84 -1.51
C ILE A 153 -13.24 6.91 -2.61
N THR A 154 -14.20 6.94 -3.56
CA THR A 154 -14.28 7.98 -4.59
C THR A 154 -14.51 9.36 -3.98
N ILE A 155 -15.43 9.48 -3.02
CA ILE A 155 -15.68 10.74 -2.30
C ILE A 155 -14.43 11.20 -1.56
N ILE A 156 -13.72 10.28 -0.89
CA ILE A 156 -12.46 10.58 -0.20
C ILE A 156 -11.40 11.07 -1.20
N ALA A 157 -11.28 10.43 -2.37
CA ALA A 157 -10.34 10.84 -3.41
C ALA A 157 -10.66 12.24 -3.98
N ILE A 158 -11.95 12.54 -4.24
CA ILE A 158 -12.40 13.87 -4.67
C ILE A 158 -12.10 14.92 -3.60
N CYS A 159 -12.36 14.61 -2.33
CA CYS A 159 -12.07 15.50 -1.21
C CYS A 159 -10.56 15.79 -1.14
N MET A 160 -9.71 14.76 -1.26
CA MET A 160 -8.26 14.93 -1.27
C MET A 160 -7.76 15.71 -2.49
N LEU A 161 -8.33 15.51 -3.67
CA LEU A 161 -8.05 16.30 -4.87
C LEU A 161 -8.37 17.79 -4.62
N TYR A 162 -9.55 18.08 -4.06
CA TYR A 162 -9.96 19.44 -3.71
C TYR A 162 -9.04 20.08 -2.65
N LEU A 163 -8.69 19.34 -1.59
CA LEU A 163 -7.77 19.82 -0.56
C LEU A 163 -6.37 20.11 -1.12
N THR A 164 -5.88 19.27 -2.03
CA THR A 164 -4.61 19.45 -2.75
C THR A 164 -4.65 20.71 -3.63
N TYR A 165 -5.78 20.96 -4.29
CA TYR A 165 -5.98 22.14 -5.12
C TYR A 165 -6.01 23.43 -4.29
N LYS A 166 -6.78 23.43 -3.18
CA LYS A 166 -7.00 24.59 -2.32
C LYS A 166 -5.80 24.92 -1.43
N ASN A 167 -5.09 23.92 -0.91
CA ASN A 167 -4.09 24.12 0.14
C ASN A 167 -2.64 23.96 -0.37
N LYS A 168 -1.95 25.10 -0.54
CA LYS A 168 -0.58 25.18 -1.09
C LYS A 168 0.51 24.57 -0.19
N ASN A 169 0.24 24.37 1.10
CA ASN A 169 1.19 23.85 2.10
C ASN A 169 0.83 22.45 2.62
N SER A 170 0.05 21.67 1.88
CA SER A 170 -0.30 20.32 2.31
C SER A 170 0.91 19.37 2.28
N ASN A 171 0.85 18.28 3.06
CA ASN A 171 1.87 17.23 3.12
C ASN A 171 1.95 16.41 1.80
N LEU A 172 2.12 17.07 0.66
CA LEU A 172 2.11 16.47 -0.67
C LEU A 172 3.22 15.44 -0.86
N SER A 173 4.39 15.69 -0.25
CA SER A 173 5.50 14.73 -0.23
C SER A 173 5.13 13.43 0.50
N VAL A 174 4.25 13.50 1.51
CA VAL A 174 3.72 12.32 2.21
C VAL A 174 2.77 11.54 1.30
N ALA A 175 1.90 12.24 0.57
CA ALA A 175 0.99 11.58 -0.39
C ALA A 175 1.76 10.82 -1.48
N ILE A 176 2.72 11.47 -2.14
CA ILE A 176 3.52 10.82 -3.19
C ILE A 176 4.35 9.66 -2.61
N ALA A 177 4.97 9.83 -1.45
CA ALA A 177 5.72 8.75 -0.79
C ALA A 177 4.84 7.56 -0.43
N SER A 178 3.60 7.80 0.03
CA SER A 178 2.64 6.75 0.39
C SER A 178 2.14 6.01 -0.85
N PHE A 179 1.90 6.73 -1.94
CA PHE A 179 1.58 6.14 -3.23
C PHE A 179 2.71 5.23 -3.72
N VAL A 180 3.95 5.75 -3.77
CA VAL A 180 5.13 5.00 -4.24
C VAL A 180 5.38 3.77 -3.36
N GLY A 181 5.31 3.91 -2.04
CA GLY A 181 5.46 2.79 -1.11
C GLY A 181 4.42 1.69 -1.35
N THR A 182 3.16 2.07 -1.55
CA THR A 182 2.08 1.10 -1.79
C THR A 182 2.26 0.40 -3.14
N MET A 183 2.52 1.16 -4.21
CA MET A 183 2.72 0.61 -5.55
C MET A 183 3.94 -0.30 -5.63
N THR A 184 5.01 0.00 -4.88
CA THR A 184 6.16 -0.87 -4.75
C THR A 184 5.74 -2.27 -4.32
N ASN A 185 4.93 -2.40 -3.27
CA ASN A 185 4.47 -3.70 -2.80
C ASN A 185 3.70 -4.44 -3.90
N THR A 186 2.67 -3.80 -4.46
CA THR A 186 1.77 -4.44 -5.42
C THR A 186 2.52 -4.87 -6.69
N LEU A 187 3.38 -4.02 -7.23
CA LEU A 187 4.15 -4.30 -8.45
C LEU A 187 5.16 -5.40 -8.24
N PHE A 188 5.95 -5.37 -7.16
CA PHE A 188 6.96 -6.40 -6.91
C PHE A 188 6.34 -7.74 -6.51
N VAL A 189 5.30 -7.74 -5.66
CA VAL A 189 4.61 -8.97 -5.29
C VAL A 189 3.99 -9.63 -6.51
N MET A 190 3.16 -8.91 -7.26
CA MET A 190 2.49 -9.49 -8.44
C MET A 190 3.48 -9.81 -9.55
N GLY A 191 4.52 -8.98 -9.73
CA GLY A 191 5.60 -9.23 -10.68
C GLY A 191 6.38 -10.51 -10.35
N PHE A 192 6.77 -10.72 -9.09
CA PHE A 192 7.46 -11.95 -8.69
C PHE A 192 6.55 -13.17 -8.72
N ILE A 193 5.25 -13.02 -8.42
CA ILE A 193 4.27 -14.09 -8.62
C ILE A 193 4.25 -14.49 -10.09
N TYR A 194 4.17 -13.53 -11.00
CA TYR A 194 4.17 -13.81 -12.42
C TYR A 194 5.47 -14.50 -12.87
N LEU A 195 6.62 -14.04 -12.39
CA LEU A 195 7.92 -14.60 -12.78
C LEU A 195 8.17 -16.02 -12.26
N PHE A 196 7.78 -16.31 -11.01
CA PHE A 196 8.17 -17.56 -10.33
C PHE A 196 7.02 -18.57 -10.15
N TYR A 197 5.77 -18.10 -10.13
CA TYR A 197 4.62 -18.91 -9.72
C TYR A 197 3.36 -18.71 -10.57
N ALA A 198 3.42 -18.08 -11.76
CA ALA A 198 2.24 -17.74 -12.57
C ALA A 198 1.25 -18.89 -12.73
N GLU A 199 1.70 -20.03 -13.27
CA GLU A 199 0.81 -21.18 -13.54
C GLU A 199 0.20 -21.75 -12.25
N LYS A 200 1.03 -21.95 -11.21
CA LYS A 200 0.58 -22.47 -9.92
C LYS A 200 -0.43 -21.52 -9.26
N TYR A 201 -0.24 -20.21 -9.43
CA TYR A 201 -1.11 -19.17 -8.88
C TYR A 201 -2.50 -19.19 -9.52
N VAL A 202 -2.62 -19.15 -10.87
CA VAL A 202 -3.94 -19.21 -11.51
C VAL A 202 -4.62 -20.56 -11.35
N ARG A 203 -3.89 -21.68 -11.35
CA ARG A 203 -4.46 -23.01 -11.07
C ARG A 203 -5.03 -23.08 -9.65
N ALA A 204 -4.35 -22.50 -8.66
CA ALA A 204 -4.84 -22.42 -7.29
C ALA A 204 -6.09 -21.52 -7.14
N LEU A 205 -6.31 -20.60 -8.08
CA LEU A 205 -7.52 -19.78 -8.17
C LEU A 205 -8.63 -20.44 -9.01
N GLY A 206 -8.38 -21.62 -9.60
CA GLY A 206 -9.33 -22.28 -10.50
C GLY A 206 -9.52 -21.57 -11.85
N ILE A 207 -8.55 -20.75 -12.26
CA ILE A 207 -8.58 -19.97 -13.50
C ILE A 207 -7.66 -20.61 -14.54
N SER A 208 -8.00 -20.47 -15.83
CA SER A 208 -7.19 -20.99 -16.92
C SER A 208 -5.79 -20.37 -16.97
N VAL A 209 -4.79 -21.14 -17.40
CA VAL A 209 -3.38 -20.71 -17.40
C VAL A 209 -3.15 -19.60 -18.43
N GLU A 210 -3.96 -19.58 -19.49
CA GLU A 210 -3.94 -18.57 -20.55
C GLU A 210 -4.32 -17.19 -20.01
N ALA A 211 -5.12 -17.12 -18.94
CA ALA A 211 -5.50 -15.88 -18.27
C ALA A 211 -4.49 -15.43 -17.19
N ALA A 212 -3.39 -16.15 -16.95
CA ALA A 212 -2.41 -15.82 -15.90
C ALA A 212 -1.96 -14.35 -15.95
N ARG A 213 -1.61 -13.88 -17.16
CA ARG A 213 -1.13 -12.52 -17.38
C ARG A 213 -2.21 -11.49 -17.07
N SER A 214 -3.41 -11.65 -17.62
CA SER A 214 -4.49 -10.68 -17.42
C SER A 214 -4.97 -10.66 -15.97
N THR A 215 -5.03 -11.80 -15.30
CA THR A 215 -5.42 -11.90 -13.88
C THR A 215 -4.39 -11.24 -12.97
N ILE A 216 -3.09 -11.55 -13.12
CA ILE A 216 -2.05 -11.02 -12.23
C ILE A 216 -1.83 -9.52 -12.46
N PHE A 217 -1.73 -9.08 -13.71
CA PHE A 217 -1.57 -7.65 -14.01
C PHE A 217 -2.86 -6.86 -13.77
N GLY A 218 -4.02 -7.48 -13.97
CA GLY A 218 -5.31 -6.91 -13.58
C GLY A 218 -5.40 -6.67 -12.08
N ALA A 219 -4.89 -7.61 -11.27
CA ALA A 219 -4.87 -7.51 -9.82
C ALA A 219 -4.04 -6.31 -9.30
N ILE A 220 -3.02 -5.87 -10.04
CA ILE A 220 -2.27 -4.65 -9.71
C ILE A 220 -3.18 -3.43 -9.76
N ILE A 221 -4.02 -3.33 -10.79
CA ILE A 221 -4.91 -2.20 -11.00
C ILE A 221 -6.09 -2.26 -10.02
N THR A 222 -6.72 -3.42 -9.89
CA THR A 222 -7.93 -3.58 -9.09
C THR A 222 -7.68 -3.51 -7.59
N ASN A 223 -6.58 -4.08 -7.08
CA ASN A 223 -6.25 -4.02 -5.66
C ASN A 223 -5.28 -2.86 -5.33
N GLY A 224 -4.27 -2.64 -6.17
CA GLY A 224 -3.20 -1.68 -5.85
C GLY A 224 -3.68 -0.24 -5.76
N LEU A 225 -4.52 0.21 -6.70
CA LEU A 225 -4.95 1.62 -6.72
C LEU A 225 -5.82 1.98 -5.50
N PRO A 226 -6.84 1.19 -5.12
CA PRO A 226 -7.62 1.46 -3.90
C PRO A 226 -6.76 1.41 -2.62
N GLU A 227 -5.82 0.46 -2.53
CA GLU A 227 -4.83 0.42 -1.44
C GLU A 227 -4.00 1.69 -1.35
N ALA A 228 -3.51 2.19 -2.49
CA ALA A 228 -2.69 3.39 -2.52
C ALA A 228 -3.46 4.62 -2.04
N ILE A 229 -4.73 4.75 -2.39
CA ILE A 229 -5.58 5.86 -1.95
C ILE A 229 -5.80 5.81 -0.44
N MET A 230 -6.17 4.66 0.08
CA MET A 230 -6.34 4.46 1.53
C MET A 230 -5.04 4.72 2.28
N SER A 231 -3.91 4.25 1.75
CA SER A 231 -2.57 4.52 2.29
C SER A 231 -2.26 6.01 2.32
N ILE A 232 -2.49 6.74 1.23
CA ILE A 232 -2.27 8.20 1.17
C ILE A 232 -3.08 8.91 2.25
N VAL A 233 -4.36 8.58 2.40
CA VAL A 233 -5.27 9.22 3.36
C VAL A 233 -4.83 8.95 4.79
N LEU A 234 -4.65 7.67 5.13
CA LEU A 234 -4.30 7.24 6.49
C LEU A 234 -2.91 7.73 6.90
N VAL A 235 -1.91 7.57 6.05
CA VAL A 235 -0.54 8.01 6.33
C VAL A 235 -0.49 9.54 6.45
N SER A 236 -1.17 10.28 5.58
CA SER A 236 -1.21 11.76 5.66
C SER A 236 -1.86 12.23 6.96
N ALA A 237 -2.95 11.57 7.40
CA ALA A 237 -3.62 11.85 8.66
C ALA A 237 -2.71 11.56 9.86
N ILE A 238 -2.10 10.37 9.90
CA ILE A 238 -1.25 9.93 11.02
C ILE A 238 0.01 10.78 11.11
N VAL A 239 0.71 11.02 10.00
CA VAL A 239 1.94 11.85 9.99
C VAL A 239 1.64 13.27 10.44
N LYS A 240 0.49 13.83 10.06
CA LYS A 240 0.05 15.15 10.52
C LYS A 240 -0.27 15.17 12.02
N ALA A 241 -0.83 14.09 12.56
CA ALA A 241 -1.12 13.96 13.99
C ALA A 241 0.16 13.80 14.84
N VAL A 242 1.14 13.03 14.35
CA VAL A 242 2.39 12.75 15.08
C VAL A 242 3.39 13.90 15.04
N ARG A 243 3.35 14.75 14.00
CA ARG A 243 4.24 15.92 13.86
C ARG A 243 3.69 17.21 14.49
N ARG A 244 2.49 17.18 15.07
CA ARG A 244 1.94 18.27 15.88
C ARG A 244 2.53 18.23 17.27
#